data_AF-A0A9D7KG91-F1
#
_entry.id   AF-A0A9D7KG91-F1
#
_cell.length_a   1.000
_cell.length_b   1.000
_cell.length_c   1.000
_cell.angle_alpha   90.00
_cell.angle_beta   90.00
_cell.angle_gamma   90.00
#
_symmetry.space_group_name_H-M   'P 1'
#
loop_
_entity.id
_entity.type
_entity.pdbx_description
1 polymer ?
#
loop_
_entity_poly.entity_id
_entity_poly.type
_entity_poly.pdbx_seq_one_letter_code
_entity_poly.pdbx_strand_id
1 'polypeptide(L)'
;MRQIKILFIFMAVFTALGFSQPANDSIPQHRNIKQGVLQNGIKYYILPNKQPEKKAELRLVILSGSLNEREDQRGLAHFVEHMLLTVQKISPVIKWLIFLKYSV
;
A
#
# COMPACT_ATOMS: atom_id res chain seq x y z
N MET A 1 -24.82 -40.68 -36.84
CA MET A 1 -25.22 -39.49 -36.03
C MET A 1 -24.93 -39.59 -34.53
N ARG A 2 -24.88 -40.78 -33.91
CA ARG A 2 -24.62 -40.94 -32.45
C ARG A 2 -23.21 -40.50 -32.01
N GLN A 3 -22.18 -40.80 -32.81
CA GLN A 3 -20.79 -40.49 -32.50
C GLN A 3 -20.47 -38.98 -32.52
N ILE A 4 -21.11 -38.22 -33.43
CA ILE A 4 -20.95 -36.76 -33.54
C ILE A 4 -21.50 -36.05 -32.29
N LYS A 5 -22.59 -36.55 -31.70
CA LYS A 5 -23.15 -36.00 -30.46
C LYS A 5 -22.21 -36.22 -29.26
N ILE A 6 -21.56 -37.38 -29.20
CA ILE A 6 -20.60 -37.71 -28.14
C ILE A 6 -19.36 -36.81 -28.23
N LEU A 7 -18.86 -36.57 -29.45
CA LEU A 7 -17.74 -35.66 -29.68
C LEU A 7 -18.06 -34.22 -29.26
N PHE A 8 -19.29 -33.75 -29.55
CA PHE A 8 -19.75 -32.43 -29.11
C PHE A 8 -19.85 -32.30 -27.59
N ILE A 9 -20.35 -33.34 -26.91
CA ILE A 9 -20.43 -33.36 -25.44
C ILE A 9 -19.02 -33.38 -24.84
N PHE A 10 -18.10 -34.17 -25.41
CA PHE A 10 -16.72 -34.24 -24.94
C PHE A 10 -15.99 -32.89 -25.13
N MET A 11 -16.20 -32.22 -26.26
CA MET A 11 -15.65 -30.89 -26.52
C MET A 11 -16.20 -29.84 -25.56
N ALA A 12 -17.51 -29.90 -25.25
CA ALA A 12 -18.14 -29.01 -24.28
C ALA A 12 -17.63 -29.21 -22.84
N VAL A 13 -17.42 -30.48 -22.43
CA VAL A 13 -16.85 -30.81 -21.11
C VAL A 13 -15.38 -30.38 -21.02
N PHE A 14 -14.61 -30.53 -22.10
CA PHE A 14 -13.21 -30.08 -22.15
C PHE A 14 -13.10 -28.55 -22.02
N THR A 15 -14.00 -27.79 -22.67
CA THR A 15 -14.05 -26.33 -22.48
C THR A 15 -14.50 -25.93 -21.08
N ALA A 16 -15.44 -26.65 -20.45
CA ALA A 16 -15.91 -26.31 -19.10
C ALA A 16 -14.84 -26.53 -18.01
N LEU A 17 -13.91 -27.47 -18.23
CA LEU A 17 -12.83 -27.78 -17.27
C LEU A 17 -11.54 -26.97 -17.51
N GLY A 18 -11.33 -26.41 -18.71
CA GLY A 18 -10.07 -25.76 -19.09
C GLY A 18 -9.90 -24.29 -18.66
N PHE A 19 -10.97 -23.60 -18.24
CA PHE A 19 -10.94 -22.15 -17.99
C PHE A 19 -11.09 -21.71 -16.53
N SER A 20 -11.10 -22.64 -15.57
CA SER A 20 -11.16 -22.28 -14.15
C SER A 20 -9.76 -21.99 -13.59
N GLN A 21 -9.15 -20.87 -13.98
CA GLN A 21 -8.00 -20.34 -13.24
C GLN A 21 -8.52 -19.55 -12.02
N PRO A 22 -8.14 -19.91 -10.79
CA PRO A 22 -8.41 -19.04 -9.65
C PRO A 22 -7.63 -17.75 -9.86
N ALA A 23 -8.34 -16.65 -10.07
CA ALA A 23 -7.78 -15.30 -10.14
C ALA A 23 -7.28 -14.90 -8.75
N ASN A 24 -6.11 -15.42 -8.35
CA ASN A 24 -5.41 -14.95 -7.17
C ASN A 24 -4.49 -13.80 -7.59
N ASP A 25 -5.11 -12.66 -7.92
CA ASP A 25 -4.48 -11.48 -8.51
C ASP A 25 -3.71 -10.62 -7.49
N SER A 26 -3.37 -11.16 -6.32
CA SER A 26 -2.57 -10.43 -5.34
C SER A 26 -1.08 -10.51 -5.70
N ILE A 27 -0.48 -9.37 -6.04
CA ILE A 27 0.97 -9.25 -6.16
C ILE A 27 1.59 -9.66 -4.82
N PRO A 28 2.51 -10.64 -4.80
CA PRO A 28 3.08 -11.14 -3.57
C PRO A 28 3.87 -10.03 -2.86
N GLN A 29 3.61 -9.86 -1.57
CA GLN A 29 4.34 -8.90 -0.76
C GLN A 29 5.79 -9.34 -0.57
N HIS A 30 6.70 -8.36 -0.44
CA HIS A 30 8.12 -8.65 -0.24
C HIS A 30 8.36 -9.47 1.03
N ARG A 31 9.02 -10.63 0.90
CA ARG A 31 9.14 -11.66 1.95
C ARG A 31 9.76 -11.18 3.26
N ASN A 32 10.61 -10.16 3.20
CA ASN A 32 11.34 -9.65 4.38
C ASN A 32 10.61 -8.52 5.11
N ILE A 33 9.43 -8.09 4.66
CA ILE A 33 8.67 -7.04 5.35
C ILE A 33 8.06 -7.64 6.61
N LYS A 34 8.33 -7.01 7.77
CA LYS A 34 7.57 -7.23 9.00
C LYS A 34 6.47 -6.17 9.08
N GLN A 35 5.23 -6.59 9.28
CA GLN A 35 4.09 -5.69 9.36
C GLN A 35 3.15 -6.07 10.50
N GLY A 36 2.34 -5.12 10.95
CA GLY A 36 1.35 -5.36 11.99
C GLY A 36 0.53 -4.11 12.30
N VAL A 37 -0.33 -4.24 13.30
CA VAL A 37 -1.16 -3.15 13.84
C VAL A 37 -0.94 -3.10 15.34
N LEU A 38 -0.58 -1.92 15.86
CA LEU A 38 -0.45 -1.68 17.29
C LEU A 38 -1.83 -1.62 17.96
N GLN A 39 -1.87 -1.75 19.29
CA GLN A 39 -3.14 -1.71 20.06
C GLN A 39 -3.92 -0.40 19.86
N ASN A 40 -3.23 0.70 19.56
CA ASN A 40 -3.82 2.01 19.25
C ASN A 40 -4.26 2.17 17.78
N GLY A 41 -4.16 1.12 16.96
CA GLY A 41 -4.59 1.13 15.56
C GLY A 41 -3.54 1.58 14.54
N ILE A 42 -2.34 1.99 14.96
CA ILE A 42 -1.27 2.39 14.03
C ILE A 42 -0.76 1.15 13.29
N LYS A 43 -0.77 1.21 11.96
CA LYS A 43 -0.17 0.19 11.08
C LYS A 43 1.32 0.50 10.89
N TYR A 44 2.17 -0.51 11.00
CA TYR A 44 3.60 -0.37 10.78
C TYR A 44 4.13 -1.38 9.75
N TYR A 45 5.21 -0.98 9.08
CA TYR A 45 5.96 -1.77 8.13
C TYR A 45 7.45 -1.57 8.40
N ILE A 46 8.19 -2.66 8.54
CA ILE A 46 9.64 -2.64 8.77
C ILE A 46 10.28 -3.50 7.69
N LEU A 47 11.15 -2.87 6.90
CA LEU A 47 11.94 -3.53 5.86
C LEU A 47 13.42 -3.37 6.23
N PRO A 48 14.15 -4.45 6.54
CA PRO A 48 15.59 -4.36 6.76
C PRO A 48 16.29 -3.97 5.46
N ASN A 49 17.05 -2.88 5.52
CA ASN A 49 17.90 -2.42 4.44
C ASN A 49 19.35 -2.34 4.92
N LYS A 50 20.28 -2.92 4.17
CA LYS A 50 21.71 -2.94 4.51
C LYS A 50 22.48 -1.74 3.96
N GLN A 51 21.91 -1.00 3.00
CA GLN A 51 22.60 0.10 2.33
C GLN A 51 21.73 1.35 2.24
N PRO A 52 22.24 2.53 2.64
CA PRO A 52 23.55 2.78 3.25
C PRO A 52 23.67 2.19 4.66
N GLU A 53 24.87 1.73 5.01
CA GLU A 53 25.14 1.14 6.33
C GLU A 53 24.90 2.14 7.47
N LYS A 54 24.53 1.61 8.64
CA LYS A 54 24.31 2.37 9.89
C LYS A 54 23.30 3.51 9.77
N LYS A 55 22.39 3.44 8.78
CA LYS A 55 21.26 4.37 8.65
C LYS A 55 19.96 3.61 8.77
N ALA A 56 18.99 4.26 9.41
CA ALA A 56 17.60 3.85 9.38
C ALA A 56 16.80 5.01 8.79
N GLU A 57 15.77 4.69 8.02
CA GLU A 57 14.81 5.67 7.53
C GLU A 57 13.47 5.40 8.23
N LEU A 58 12.89 6.44 8.82
CA LEU A 58 11.58 6.38 9.43
C LEU A 58 10.64 7.27 8.63
N ARG A 59 9.48 6.72 8.26
CA ARG A 59 8.42 7.45 7.56
C ARG A 59 7.12 7.29 8.35
N LEU A 60 6.46 8.41 8.62
CA LEU A 60 5.10 8.44 9.14
C LEU A 60 4.18 8.87 8.02
N VAL A 61 3.19 8.03 7.73
CA VAL A 61 2.19 8.31 6.71
C VAL A 61 0.89 8.66 7.40
N ILE A 62 0.36 9.84 7.10
CA ILE A 62 -0.95 10.29 7.58
C ILE A 62 -1.90 10.18 6.39
N LEU A 63 -2.96 9.39 6.56
CA LEU A 63 -3.97 9.16 5.51
C LEU A 63 -5.02 10.31 5.49
N SER A 64 -4.54 11.54 5.50
CA SER A 64 -5.33 12.77 5.38
C SER A 64 -4.48 13.83 4.66
N GLY A 65 -5.10 14.80 3.99
CA GLY A 65 -4.39 15.85 3.25
C GLY A 65 -5.31 17.03 2.92
N SER A 66 -4.93 17.87 1.96
CA SER A 66 -5.72 19.06 1.60
C SER A 66 -7.10 18.71 1.04
N LEU A 67 -7.26 17.54 0.42
CA LEU A 67 -8.57 17.03 -0.02
C LEU A 67 -9.55 16.79 1.14
N ASN A 68 -9.06 16.68 2.37
CA ASN A 68 -9.89 16.53 3.55
C ASN A 68 -10.18 17.88 4.24
N GLU A 69 -9.69 18.99 3.69
CA GLU A 69 -9.97 20.33 4.22
C GLU A 69 -11.35 20.81 3.78
N ARG A 70 -12.04 21.50 4.69
CA ARG A 70 -13.19 22.33 4.36
C ARG A 70 -12.74 23.67 3.77
N GLU A 71 -13.67 24.45 3.24
CA GLU A 71 -13.37 25.77 2.67
C GLU A 71 -12.73 26.74 3.68
N ASP A 72 -13.17 26.68 4.94
CA ASP A 72 -12.61 27.46 6.05
C ASP A 72 -11.25 26.94 6.56
N GLN A 73 -10.77 25.82 6.00
CA GLN A 73 -9.57 25.10 6.46
C GLN A 73 -8.48 25.00 5.39
N ARG A 74 -8.62 25.73 4.27
CA ARG A 74 -7.70 25.64 3.14
C ARG A 74 -6.26 25.99 3.54
N GLY A 75 -5.34 25.07 3.26
CA GLY A 75 -3.92 25.21 3.54
C GLY A 75 -3.49 24.78 4.93
N LEU A 76 -4.40 24.30 5.78
CA LEU A 76 -4.06 23.83 7.13
C LEU A 76 -3.19 22.57 7.14
N ALA A 77 -3.41 21.63 6.22
CA ALA A 77 -2.64 20.38 6.13
C ALA A 77 -1.16 20.68 5.84
N HIS A 78 -0.90 21.59 4.90
CA HIS A 78 0.45 22.07 4.58
C HIS A 78 1.04 22.90 5.72
N PHE A 79 0.24 23.77 6.36
CA PHE A 79 0.69 24.53 7.52
C PHE A 79 1.11 23.62 8.68
N VAL A 80 0.34 22.57 8.98
CA VAL A 80 0.65 21.58 10.02
C VAL A 80 1.93 20.82 9.70
N GLU A 81 2.15 20.45 8.43
CA GLU A 81 3.42 19.86 7.97
C GLU A 81 4.60 20.79 8.27
N HIS A 82 4.47 22.09 7.96
CA HIS A 82 5.50 23.07 8.30
C HIS A 82 5.71 23.25 9.80
N MET A 83 4.65 23.23 10.61
CA MET A 83 4.78 23.34 12.07
C MET A 83 5.52 22.14 12.67
N LEU A 84 5.22 20.92 12.22
CA LEU A 84 5.94 19.71 12.64
C LEU A 84 7.44 19.80 12.33
N LEU A 85 7.80 20.36 11.17
CA LEU A 85 9.20 20.57 10.77
C LEU A 85 9.88 21.75 11.49
N THR A 86 9.11 22.78 11.88
CA THR A 86 9.64 23.98 12.54
C THR A 86 9.91 23.74 14.03
N VAL A 87 9.03 22.99 14.71
CA VAL A 87 9.11 22.74 16.16
C VAL A 87 10.26 21.81 16.52
N GLN A 88 10.75 21.00 15.58
CA GLN A 88 11.52 19.83 15.93
C GLN A 88 12.89 19.90 15.22
N LYS A 89 13.93 20.23 15.99
CA LYS A 89 15.34 20.04 15.59
C LYS A 89 15.67 18.54 15.63
N ILE A 90 15.00 17.76 14.78
CA ILE A 90 15.13 16.30 14.77
C ILE A 90 16.43 15.93 14.07
N SER A 91 17.17 15.02 14.68
CA SER A 91 18.31 14.33 14.09
C SER A 91 18.06 13.91 12.62
N PRO A 92 19.07 14.00 11.73
CA PRO A 92 18.96 13.71 10.29
C PRO A 92 18.55 12.27 9.93
N VAL A 93 18.36 11.40 10.93
CA VAL A 93 17.91 10.02 10.80
C VAL A 93 16.42 9.95 10.42
N ILE A 94 15.62 10.95 10.80
CA ILE A 94 14.20 10.97 10.45
C ILE A 94 14.00 11.90 9.27
N LYS A 95 14.14 11.36 8.06
CA LYS A 95 13.70 12.05 6.84
C LYS A 95 12.17 11.92 6.78
N TRP A 96 11.47 12.93 7.32
CA TRP A 96 10.02 13.02 7.28
C TRP A 96 9.55 13.27 5.84
N LEU A 97 9.35 12.19 5.09
CA LEU A 97 8.35 12.18 4.03
C LEU A 97 6.99 11.96 4.72
N ILE A 98 6.43 13.03 5.29
CA ILE A 98 5.00 13.03 5.64
C ILE A 98 4.28 13.06 4.29
N PHE A 99 4.00 11.88 3.76
CA PHE A 99 3.19 11.77 2.56
C PHE A 99 1.74 11.97 2.98
N LEU A 100 1.30 13.23 3.07
CA LEU A 100 -0.11 13.54 2.95
C LEU A 100 -0.46 13.10 1.53
N LYS A 101 -1.26 12.03 1.43
CA LYS A 101 -1.54 11.35 0.15
C LYS A 101 -2.16 12.25 -0.93
N TYR A 102 -2.45 13.50 -0.58
CA TYR A 102 -3.06 14.52 -1.40
C TYR A 102 -2.58 15.93 -1.02
N SER A 103 -1.27 16.15 -0.94
CA SER A 103 -0.73 17.53 -0.88
C SER A 103 -0.77 18.14 -2.29
N VAL A 104 -1.09 19.43 -2.35
CA VAL A 104 -1.25 20.22 -3.60
C VAL A 104 0.02 20.22 -4.45
#